data_AF-X0V363-F1
#
_entry.id   AF-X0V363-F1
#
_cell.length_a   1.000
_cell.length_b   1.000
_cell.length_c   1.000
_cell.angle_alpha   90.00
_cell.angle_beta   90.00
_cell.angle_gamma   90.00
#
_symmetry.space_group_name_H-M   'P 1'
#
loop_
_entity.id
_entity.type
_entity.pdbx_description
1 polymer ?
#
loop_
_entity_poly.entity_id
_entity_poly.type
_entity_poly.pdbx_seq_one_letter_code
_entity_poly.pdbx_strand_id
1 'polypeptide(L)'
;LTIKKKQAIGLLDGDLLAVGNNTTDVLNKMLTKLDLNKAEIITIYYGADTELAEAEQVSASIREQYPQLQVDVVRGGQPHYNYIVSIE
;
A
#
# COMPACT_ATOMS: atom_id res chain seq x y z
N LEU A 1 7.76 6.12 16.75
CA LEU A 1 8.17 6.38 15.36
C LEU A 1 8.32 7.89 15.18
N THR A 2 9.48 8.38 14.73
CA THR A 2 9.67 9.82 14.47
C THR A 2 9.27 10.11 13.03
N ILE A 3 8.21 10.89 12.83
CA ILE A 3 7.70 11.26 11.49
C ILE A 3 8.38 12.55 11.04
N LYS A 4 8.99 12.54 9.85
CA LYS A 4 9.52 13.74 9.18
C LYS A 4 8.58 14.15 8.04
N LYS A 5 8.56 15.45 7.75
CA LYS A 5 7.83 16.01 6.60
C LYS A 5 8.29 15.30 5.31
N LYS A 6 7.32 14.91 4.44
CA LYS A 6 7.51 14.15 3.19
C LYS A 6 7.81 12.64 3.34
N GLN A 7 7.70 12.06 4.53
CA GLN A 7 7.77 10.60 4.66
C GLN A 7 6.41 9.98 4.33
N ALA A 8 6.44 8.84 3.66
CA ALA A 8 5.28 7.99 3.48
C ALA A 8 4.93 7.34 4.83
N ILE A 9 3.64 7.20 5.08
CA ILE A 9 3.08 6.70 6.31
C ILE A 9 2.11 5.58 5.99
N GLY A 10 2.25 4.46 6.69
CA GLY A 10 1.35 3.33 6.62
C GLY A 10 0.46 3.24 7.84
N LEU A 11 -0.86 3.25 7.62
CA LEU A 11 -1.89 3.17 8.67
C LEU A 11 -2.71 1.89 8.50
N LEU A 12 -2.92 1.14 9.58
CA LEU A 12 -3.89 0.04 9.65
C LEU A 12 -4.86 0.34 10.78
N ASP A 13 -6.16 0.39 10.48
CA ASP A 13 -7.21 0.70 11.46
C ASP A 13 -6.97 1.97 12.30
N GLY A 14 -6.31 2.96 11.69
CA GLY A 14 -5.93 4.23 12.35
C GLY A 14 -4.60 4.19 13.11
N ASP A 15 -3.99 3.01 13.27
CA ASP A 15 -2.70 2.85 13.92
C ASP A 15 -1.53 2.99 12.95
N LEU A 16 -0.52 3.73 13.39
CA LEU A 16 0.72 3.95 12.65
C LEU A 16 1.61 2.70 12.65
N LEU A 17 1.61 1.97 11.54
CA LEU A 17 2.39 0.73 11.41
C LEU A 17 3.76 0.91 10.74
N ALA A 18 3.90 1.87 9.82
CA ALA A 18 5.14 2.05 9.08
C ALA A 18 5.39 3.51 8.71
N VAL A 19 6.66 3.90 8.70
CA VAL A 19 7.13 5.22 8.23
C VAL A 19 8.38 5.00 7.41
N GLY A 20 8.48 5.67 6.27
CA GLY A 20 9.61 5.51 5.35
C GLY A 20 9.71 6.64 4.34
N ASN A 21 10.83 6.70 3.62
CA ASN A 21 11.05 7.75 2.61
C ASN A 21 10.45 7.39 1.25
N ASN A 22 10.08 6.12 1.04
CA ASN A 22 9.49 5.62 -0.19
C ASN A 22 8.19 4.86 0.17
N THR A 23 7.12 5.13 -0.58
CA THR A 23 5.82 4.50 -0.39
C THR A 23 5.87 2.98 -0.59
N THR A 24 6.66 2.48 -1.54
CA THR A 24 6.82 1.03 -1.77
C THR A 24 7.43 0.32 -0.55
N ASP A 25 8.44 0.93 0.08
CA ASP A 25 9.08 0.39 1.30
C ASP A 25 8.08 0.36 2.47
N VAL A 26 7.31 1.43 2.64
CA VAL A 26 6.27 1.53 3.68
C VAL A 26 5.18 0.48 3.47
N LEU A 27 4.74 0.29 2.23
CA LEU A 27 3.69 -0.65 1.90
C LEU A 27 4.17 -2.10 2.08
N ASN A 28 5.38 -2.44 1.63
CA ASN A 28 5.99 -3.74 1.91
C ASN A 28 6.13 -4.01 3.43
N LYS A 29 6.53 -3.00 4.22
CA LYS A 29 6.57 -3.10 5.68
C LYS A 29 5.20 -3.28 6.32
N MET A 30 4.14 -2.75 5.72
CA MET A 30 2.77 -3.00 6.17
C MET A 30 2.34 -4.42 5.84
N LEU A 31 2.54 -4.86 4.59
CA LEU A 31 2.16 -6.18 4.12
C LEU A 31 2.83 -7.31 4.89
N THR A 32 4.11 -7.16 5.23
CA THR A 32 4.83 -8.13 6.09
C THR A 32 4.30 -8.23 7.52
N LYS A 33 3.54 -7.23 8.00
CA LYS A 33 2.87 -7.28 9.30
C LYS A 33 1.45 -7.85 9.24
N LEU A 34 0.92 -8.03 8.02
CA LEU A 34 -0.40 -8.56 7.77
C LEU A 34 -0.31 -10.06 7.52
N ASP A 35 -1.29 -10.83 7.99
CA ASP A 35 -1.37 -12.28 7.73
C ASP A 35 -1.94 -12.53 6.33
N LEU A 36 -1.13 -12.25 5.30
CA LEU A 36 -1.52 -12.35 3.89
C LEU A 36 -1.74 -13.79 3.40
N ASN A 37 -1.44 -14.80 4.22
CA ASN A 37 -1.72 -16.20 3.88
C ASN A 37 -3.22 -16.53 3.89
N LYS A 38 -4.04 -15.68 4.51
CA LYS A 38 -5.50 -15.82 4.56
C LYS A 38 -6.23 -14.89 3.61
N ALA A 39 -5.50 -13.95 3.01
CA ALA A 39 -6.06 -13.05 2.01
C ALA A 39 -6.19 -13.80 0.68
N GLU A 40 -7.24 -13.48 -0.06
CA GLU A 40 -7.48 -13.90 -1.42
C GLU A 40 -7.26 -12.72 -2.38
N ILE A 41 -7.68 -11.52 -1.96
CA ILE A 41 -7.65 -10.29 -2.76
C ILE A 41 -7.00 -9.13 -2.00
N ILE A 42 -6.17 -8.37 -2.71
CA ILE A 42 -5.70 -7.05 -2.29
C ILE A 42 -6.14 -6.03 -3.34
N THR A 43 -6.86 -4.99 -2.92
CA THR A 43 -7.19 -3.85 -3.78
C THR A 43 -6.42 -2.61 -3.36
N ILE A 44 -5.66 -2.03 -4.29
CA ILE A 44 -4.90 -0.80 -4.10
C ILE A 44 -5.66 0.34 -4.74
N TYR A 45 -6.16 1.25 -3.91
CA TYR A 45 -6.76 2.50 -4.34
C TYR A 45 -5.70 3.59 -4.33
N TYR A 46 -5.32 4.12 -5.49
CA TYR A 46 -4.34 5.21 -5.56
C TYR A 46 -5.00 6.60 -5.57
N GLY A 47 -4.31 7.56 -4.94
CA GLY A 47 -4.77 8.93 -4.71
C GLY A 47 -4.81 9.81 -5.95
N ALA A 48 -5.34 11.03 -5.79
CA ALA A 48 -5.41 12.01 -6.86
C ALA A 48 -4.02 12.46 -7.35
N ASP A 49 -3.06 12.53 -6.42
CA ASP A 49 -1.69 13.00 -6.67
C ASP A 49 -0.72 11.84 -6.95
N THR A 50 -1.22 10.61 -7.11
CA THR A 50 -0.41 9.42 -7.37
C THR A 50 -0.59 8.98 -8.82
N GLU A 51 0.52 8.75 -9.52
CA GLU A 51 0.47 8.26 -10.89
C GLU A 51 0.11 6.77 -10.93
N LEU A 52 -0.66 6.37 -11.96
CA LEU A 52 -1.01 4.96 -12.16
C LEU A 52 0.24 4.08 -12.29
N ALA A 53 1.30 4.60 -12.94
CA ALA A 53 2.55 3.87 -13.10
C ALA A 53 3.20 3.50 -11.75
N GLU A 54 3.15 4.40 -10.76
CA GLU A 54 3.63 4.12 -9.41
C GLU A 54 2.76 3.06 -8.72
N ALA A 55 1.43 3.15 -8.87
CA ALA A 55 0.50 2.16 -8.32
C ALA A 55 0.70 0.76 -8.93
N GLU A 56 0.96 0.67 -10.24
CA GLU A 56 1.26 -0.59 -10.92
C GLU A 56 2.62 -1.17 -10.53
N GLN A 57 3.63 -0.34 -10.28
CA GLN A 57 4.90 -0.82 -9.74
C GLN A 57 4.73 -1.45 -8.36
N VAL A 58 3.89 -0.84 -7.52
CA VAL A 58 3.53 -1.41 -6.22
C VAL A 58 2.78 -2.74 -6.42
N SER A 59 1.78 -2.77 -7.29
CA SER A 59 0.99 -3.99 -7.57
C SER A 59 1.88 -5.16 -8.02
N ALA A 60 2.83 -4.89 -8.92
CA ALA A 60 3.77 -5.88 -9.42
C ALA A 60 4.67 -6.44 -8.32
N SER A 61 5.18 -5.59 -7.43
CA SER A 61 6.02 -6.02 -6.31
C SER A 61 5.28 -6.93 -5.32
N ILE A 62 3.99 -6.67 -5.10
CA ILE A 62 3.14 -7.52 -4.26
C ILE A 62 2.88 -8.86 -4.94
N ARG A 63 2.53 -8.86 -6.23
CA ARG A 63 2.30 -10.09 -7.01
C ARG A 63 3.55 -10.98 -7.07
N GLU A 64 4.74 -10.38 -7.12
CA GLU A 64 6.01 -11.12 -7.10
C GLU A 64 6.26 -11.79 -5.74
N GLN A 65 5.94 -11.12 -4.64
CA GLN A 65 6.10 -11.66 -3.28
C GLN A 65 5.00 -12.66 -2.89
N TYR A 66 3.78 -12.44 -3.39
CA TYR A 66 2.58 -13.19 -3.05
C TYR A 66 1.83 -13.59 -4.34
N PRO A 67 2.37 -14.52 -5.13
CA PRO A 67 1.81 -14.89 -6.44
C PRO A 67 0.43 -15.55 -6.36
N GLN A 68 0.02 -16.02 -5.17
CA GLN A 68 -1.30 -16.57 -4.91
C GLN A 68 -2.39 -15.50 -4.75
N LEU A 69 -2.02 -14.25 -4.48
CA LEU A 69 -2.97 -13.17 -4.24
C LEU A 69 -3.38 -12.52 -5.56
N GLN A 70 -4.68 -12.29 -5.71
CA GLN A 70 -5.16 -11.36 -6.72
C GLN A 70 -4.92 -9.93 -6.22
N VAL A 71 -4.23 -9.13 -7.03
CA VAL A 71 -3.95 -7.72 -6.72
C VAL A 71 -4.62 -6.85 -7.76
N ASP A 72 -5.55 -5.99 -7.34
CA ASP A 72 -6.25 -5.04 -8.21
C ASP A 72 -5.79 -3.61 -7.92
N VAL A 73 -5.70 -2.80 -8.98
CA VAL A 73 -5.33 -1.38 -8.89
C VAL A 73 -6.50 -0.55 -9.38
N VAL A 74 -6.99 0.33 -8.50
CA VAL A 74 -8.17 1.16 -8.76
C VAL A 74 -7.82 2.62 -8.48
N ARG A 75 -8.31 3.53 -9.31
CA ARG A 75 -8.19 4.97 -9.04
C ARG A 75 -9.16 5.36 -7.92
N GLY A 76 -8.64 5.55 -6.71
CA GLY A 76 -9.41 6.02 -5.56
C GLY A 76 -9.63 7.54 -5.58
N GLY A 77 -8.64 8.29 -6.08
CA GLY A 77 -8.73 9.74 -6.25
C GLY A 77 -8.81 10.53 -4.94
N GLN A 78 -8.41 9.95 -3.81
CA GLN A 78 -8.40 10.68 -2.55
C GLN A 78 -7.33 11.79 -2.56
N PRO A 79 -7.65 13.02 -2.10
CA PRO A 79 -6.73 14.16 -2.15
C PRO A 79 -5.68 14.19 -1.02
N HIS A 80 -5.75 13.28 -0.05
CA HIS A 80 -4.87 13.28 1.14
C HIS A 80 -4.18 11.95 1.38
N TYR A 81 -4.48 10.93 0.58
CA TYR A 81 -3.92 9.59 0.72
C TYR A 81 -3.32 9.19 -0.61
N ASN A 82 -2.03 8.81 -0.61
CA ASN A 82 -1.38 8.28 -1.80
C ASN A 82 -1.95 6.91 -2.16
N TYR A 83 -2.23 6.09 -1.13
CA TYR A 83 -2.82 4.77 -1.28
C TYR A 83 -3.78 4.47 -0.13
N ILE A 84 -4.85 3.75 -0.46
CA ILE A 84 -5.66 2.97 0.49
C ILE A 84 -5.62 1.52 0.02
N VAL A 85 -5.43 0.58 0.95
CA VAL A 85 -5.35 -0.85 0.63
C VAL A 85 -6.50 -1.56 1.33
N SER A 86 -7.30 -2.29 0.56
CA SER A 86 -8.27 -3.26 1.06
C SER A 86 -7.70 -4.65 0.93
N ILE A 87 -7.92 -5.49 1.95
CA ILE A 87 -7.44 -6.87 2.00
C ILE A 87 -8.65 -7.72 2.38
N GLU A 88 -8.96 -8.69 1.55
CA GLU A 88 -10.07 -9.65 1.71
C GLU A 88 -9.51 -11.07 1.72
#